data_AF-A0AA39WX57-F1
#
_entry.id   AF-A0AA39WX57-F1
#
_cell.length_a   1.000
_cell.length_b   1.000
_cell.length_c   1.000
_cell.angle_alpha   90.00
_cell.angle_beta   90.00
_cell.angle_gamma   90.00
#
_symmetry.space_group_name_H-M   'P 1'
#
loop_
_entity.id
_entity.type
_entity.pdbx_description
1 polymer ?
#
loop_
_entity_poly.entity_id
_entity_poly.type
_entity_poly.pdbx_seq_one_letter_code
_entity_poly.pdbx_strand_id
1 'polypeptide(L)'
;MAPPTIPEEWKISPQQRLKLFNEEIIPQELQPYMHLHHRNDGKQPMAVLIVGQTGAGKTRLAPVLSQAMVDSNRPPAHFIADTYKTYHPHYTTCLRQAPEKASILASLDARIWLEMACAYAVENCLDVLVESACRHPDDFCKLARIFHHGGYDVRVAILAAPEALSRLGILVRYYRNLPEAQSRGLPLRLTPKKVHDDSYSGLASAAKFLDEDESADSVIVVRRNNMLSYVNERADVKSRAWRADPGALKALEWERIRGLSPEEEQTARRDIEELAKLGIEKLGDELKEIEELMAPLGKRDGEGLPALDPLHAAGFISLDAKR
;
A
#
# COMPACT_ATOMS: atom_id res chain seq x y z
N MET A 1 -6.13 28.72 -1.15
CA MET A 1 -7.40 28.36 -0.50
C MET A 1 -7.08 27.70 0.83
N ALA A 2 -7.74 28.09 1.92
CA ALA A 2 -7.62 27.38 3.20
C ALA A 2 -8.05 25.91 3.01
N PRO A 3 -7.44 24.94 3.70
CA PRO A 3 -7.89 23.56 3.63
C PRO A 3 -9.37 23.50 4.05
N PRO A 4 -10.20 22.68 3.39
CA PRO A 4 -11.60 22.56 3.74
C PRO A 4 -11.71 22.15 5.22
N THR A 5 -12.35 22.99 6.03
CA THR A 5 -12.55 22.74 7.45
C THR A 5 -13.69 21.74 7.63
N ILE A 6 -13.44 20.73 8.45
CA ILE A 6 -14.46 19.78 8.90
C ILE A 6 -15.23 20.44 10.05
N PRO A 7 -16.57 20.38 10.09
CA PRO A 7 -17.33 20.87 11.23
C PRO A 7 -16.89 20.20 12.53
N GLU A 8 -16.72 20.96 13.62
CA GLU A 8 -16.26 20.42 14.90
C GLU A 8 -17.20 19.34 15.44
N GLU A 9 -18.50 19.50 15.20
CA GLU A 9 -19.54 18.53 15.56
C GLU A 9 -19.43 17.19 14.82
N TRP A 10 -18.65 17.11 13.75
CA TRP A 10 -18.40 15.86 13.02
C TRP A 10 -17.16 15.12 13.46
N LYS A 11 -16.34 15.70 14.35
CA LYS A 11 -15.20 15.00 14.94
C LYS A 11 -15.69 14.02 15.99
N ILE A 12 -15.11 12.82 15.99
CA ILE A 12 -15.45 11.78 16.97
C ILE A 12 -14.40 11.70 18.08
N SER A 13 -14.88 11.47 19.31
CA SER A 13 -14.01 11.34 20.48
C SER A 13 -13.24 10.00 20.47
N PRO A 14 -12.15 9.86 21.24
CA PRO A 14 -11.49 8.58 21.44
C PRO A 14 -12.44 7.47 21.95
N GLN A 15 -13.38 7.82 22.84
CA GLN A 15 -14.37 6.87 23.36
C GLN A 15 -15.34 6.41 22.27
N GLN A 16 -15.80 7.32 21.40
CA GLN A 16 -16.64 6.97 20.26
C GLN A 16 -15.89 6.10 19.25
N ARG A 17 -14.62 6.41 18.96
CA ARG A 17 -13.76 5.56 18.12
C ARG A 17 -13.65 4.14 18.65
N LEU A 18 -13.40 3.99 19.95
CA LEU A 18 -13.29 2.67 20.60
C LEU A 18 -14.63 1.93 20.56
N LYS A 19 -15.74 2.63 20.80
CA LYS A 19 -17.09 2.06 20.70
C LYS A 19 -17.37 1.52 19.30
N LEU A 20 -17.18 2.33 18.25
CA LEU A 20 -17.36 1.93 16.86
C LEU A 20 -16.44 0.76 16.47
N PHE A 21 -15.19 0.79 16.96
CA PHE A 21 -14.28 -0.31 16.73
C PHE A 21 -14.80 -1.64 17.30
N ASN A 22 -15.26 -1.63 18.55
CA ASN A 22 -15.73 -2.83 19.24
C ASN A 22 -17.10 -3.32 18.73
N GLU A 23 -18.04 -2.41 18.48
CA GLU A 23 -19.43 -2.74 18.17
C GLU A 23 -19.70 -2.93 16.67
N GLU A 24 -18.88 -2.35 15.79
CA GLU A 24 -19.11 -2.40 14.33
C GLU A 24 -17.93 -3.00 13.57
N ILE A 25 -16.71 -2.49 13.78
CA ILE A 25 -15.54 -2.90 12.98
C ILE A 25 -15.10 -4.32 13.32
N ILE A 26 -14.97 -4.68 14.60
CA ILE A 26 -14.60 -6.06 14.97
C ILE A 26 -15.61 -7.08 14.39
N PRO A 27 -16.93 -6.93 14.59
CA PRO A 27 -17.91 -7.87 14.05
C PRO A 27 -17.88 -8.01 12.51
N GLN A 28 -17.68 -6.91 11.78
CA GLN A 28 -17.76 -6.93 10.32
C GLN A 28 -16.43 -7.27 9.63
N GLU A 29 -15.32 -6.78 10.17
CA GLU A 29 -14.00 -6.83 9.51
C GLU A 29 -13.05 -7.86 10.11
N LEU A 30 -13.25 -8.28 11.36
CA LEU A 30 -12.30 -9.13 12.09
C LEU A 30 -12.87 -10.48 12.52
N GLN A 31 -14.12 -10.52 12.98
CA GLN A 31 -14.81 -11.77 13.34
C GLN A 31 -14.78 -12.85 12.24
N PRO A 32 -14.93 -12.52 10.94
CA PRO A 32 -14.85 -13.52 9.88
C PRO A 32 -13.52 -14.31 9.87
N TYR A 33 -12.44 -13.76 10.41
CA TYR A 33 -11.11 -14.39 10.43
C TYR A 33 -10.80 -15.12 11.73
N MET A 34 -11.63 -15.02 12.77
CA MET A 34 -11.32 -15.55 14.11
C MET A 34 -11.13 -17.08 14.14
N HIS A 35 -11.71 -17.81 13.20
CA HIS A 35 -11.51 -19.25 13.08
C HIS A 35 -10.13 -19.65 12.49
N LEU A 36 -9.34 -18.67 12.02
CA LEU A 36 -8.05 -18.86 11.34
C LEU A 36 -6.85 -18.55 12.26
N HIS A 37 -7.07 -18.32 13.56
CA HIS A 37 -6.02 -17.92 14.49
C HIS A 37 -4.96 -19.00 14.77
N HIS A 38 -3.73 -18.59 15.09
CA HIS A 38 -2.63 -19.48 15.46
C HIS A 38 -2.40 -19.64 16.97
N ARG A 39 -3.33 -19.17 17.82
CA ARG A 39 -3.19 -19.23 19.29
C ARG A 39 -2.92 -20.63 19.85
N ASN A 40 -3.41 -21.67 19.19
CA ASN A 40 -3.41 -23.05 19.71
C ASN A 40 -2.61 -24.04 18.85
N ASP A 41 -2.01 -23.61 17.73
CA ASP A 41 -1.29 -24.50 16.80
C ASP A 41 0.23 -24.31 16.82
N GLY A 42 0.73 -23.35 17.60
CA GLY A 42 2.15 -23.08 17.77
C GLY A 42 2.83 -22.48 16.53
N LYS A 43 2.07 -22.07 15.51
CA LYS A 43 2.63 -21.43 14.33
C LYS A 43 2.97 -19.97 14.64
N GLN A 44 4.13 -19.53 14.16
CA GLN A 44 4.46 -18.11 14.14
C GLN A 44 3.58 -17.39 13.11
N PRO A 45 2.77 -16.37 13.50
CA PRO A 45 1.94 -15.62 12.57
C PRO A 45 2.79 -14.75 11.62
N MET A 46 2.24 -14.42 10.46
CA MET A 46 2.90 -13.67 9.38
C MET A 46 2.14 -12.38 9.08
N ALA A 47 2.89 -11.29 8.90
CA ALA A 47 2.35 -10.03 8.43
C ALA A 47 2.97 -9.67 7.09
N VAL A 48 2.16 -9.63 6.03
CA VAL A 48 2.56 -9.16 4.71
C VAL A 48 2.13 -7.71 4.55
N LEU A 49 3.08 -6.78 4.52
CA LEU A 49 2.83 -5.35 4.35
C LEU A 49 3.14 -4.94 2.90
N ILE A 50 2.12 -4.54 2.15
CA ILE A 50 2.28 -4.01 0.79
C ILE A 50 2.32 -2.50 0.86
N VAL A 51 3.46 -1.92 0.54
CA VAL A 51 3.67 -0.47 0.53
C VAL A 51 3.93 0.03 -0.87
N GLY A 52 3.37 1.18 -1.22
CA GLY A 52 3.56 1.77 -2.54
C GLY A 52 2.72 3.03 -2.67
N GLN A 53 3.17 4.01 -3.44
CA GLN A 53 2.40 5.24 -3.60
C GLN A 53 0.99 4.99 -4.18
N THR A 54 0.11 5.98 -4.09
CA THR A 54 -1.18 5.90 -4.79
C THR A 54 -0.94 5.77 -6.29
N GLY A 55 -1.74 4.92 -6.96
CA GLY A 55 -1.52 4.62 -8.37
C GLY A 55 -0.37 3.66 -8.67
N ALA A 56 0.47 3.25 -7.71
CA ALA A 56 1.58 2.31 -7.96
C ALA A 56 1.12 0.94 -8.49
N GLY A 57 -0.10 0.50 -8.16
CA GLY A 57 -0.67 -0.78 -8.61
C GLY A 57 -0.88 -1.83 -7.51
N LYS A 58 -0.92 -1.43 -6.24
CA LYS A 58 -1.07 -2.36 -5.09
C LYS A 58 -2.26 -3.31 -5.24
N THR A 59 -3.36 -2.84 -5.80
CA THR A 59 -4.58 -3.64 -6.06
C THR A 59 -4.35 -4.83 -7.02
N ARG A 60 -3.25 -4.85 -7.78
CA ARG A 60 -2.84 -6.01 -8.60
C ARG A 60 -1.88 -6.95 -7.85
N LEU A 61 -1.05 -6.41 -6.96
CA LEU A 61 -0.09 -7.20 -6.17
C LEU A 61 -0.77 -7.89 -4.97
N ALA A 62 -1.73 -7.23 -4.31
CA ALA A 62 -2.40 -7.76 -3.13
C ALA A 62 -3.10 -9.10 -3.39
N PRO A 63 -3.87 -9.30 -4.48
CA PRO A 63 -4.43 -10.62 -4.80
C PRO A 63 -3.37 -11.70 -5.03
N VAL A 64 -2.24 -11.36 -5.65
CA VAL A 64 -1.14 -12.32 -5.92
C VAL A 64 -0.54 -12.83 -4.61
N LEU A 65 -0.22 -11.92 -3.68
CA LEU A 65 0.34 -12.30 -2.39
C LEU A 65 -0.69 -12.96 -1.47
N SER A 66 -1.94 -12.48 -1.48
CA SER A 66 -3.05 -13.11 -0.75
C SER A 66 -3.29 -14.55 -1.21
N GLN A 67 -3.30 -14.79 -2.53
CA GLN A 67 -3.47 -16.14 -3.07
C GLN A 67 -2.31 -17.05 -2.67
N ALA A 68 -1.06 -16.57 -2.71
CA ALA A 68 0.09 -17.35 -2.26
C ALA A 68 0.01 -17.73 -0.77
N MET A 69 -0.55 -16.85 0.08
CA MET A 69 -0.84 -17.16 1.48
C MET A 69 -1.95 -18.22 1.63
N VAL A 70 -3.03 -18.11 0.87
CA VAL A 70 -4.12 -19.11 0.83
C VAL A 70 -3.58 -20.48 0.40
N ASP A 71 -2.81 -20.52 -0.69
CA ASP A 71 -2.22 -21.76 -1.23
C ASP A 71 -1.23 -22.40 -0.25
N SER A 72 -0.64 -21.59 0.65
CA SER A 72 0.23 -22.05 1.74
C SER A 72 -0.54 -22.45 3.00
N ASN A 73 -1.88 -22.56 2.94
CA ASN A 73 -2.79 -22.85 4.06
C ASN A 73 -2.70 -21.82 5.20
N ARG A 74 -2.60 -20.54 4.82
CA ARG A 74 -2.44 -19.37 5.71
C ARG A 74 -3.32 -18.18 5.26
N PRO A 75 -4.63 -18.35 5.06
CA PRO A 75 -5.50 -17.29 4.56
C PRO A 75 -5.43 -16.03 5.45
N PRO A 76 -5.06 -14.85 4.91
CA PRO A 76 -4.83 -13.67 5.72
C PRO A 76 -6.11 -12.86 5.97
N ALA A 77 -6.17 -12.19 7.12
CA ALA A 77 -7.05 -11.05 7.29
C ALA A 77 -6.51 -9.86 6.48
N HIS A 78 -7.29 -9.38 5.50
CA HIS A 78 -6.85 -8.33 4.58
C HIS A 78 -7.33 -6.94 5.04
N PHE A 79 -6.39 -6.08 5.43
CA PHE A 79 -6.64 -4.74 5.94
C PHE A 79 -6.22 -3.62 4.99
N ILE A 80 -7.13 -2.67 4.79
CA ILE A 80 -6.92 -1.48 3.95
C ILE A 80 -7.57 -0.29 4.67
N ALA A 81 -6.82 0.79 4.90
CA ALA A 81 -7.33 1.96 5.63
C ALA A 81 -8.64 2.53 5.05
N ASP A 82 -8.78 2.54 3.71
CA ASP A 82 -9.96 3.09 3.05
C ASP A 82 -11.26 2.37 3.42
N THR A 83 -11.20 1.08 3.76
CA THR A 83 -12.36 0.31 4.26
C THR A 83 -12.92 0.95 5.52
N TYR A 84 -12.08 1.42 6.44
CA TYR A 84 -12.54 1.92 7.73
C TYR A 84 -13.22 3.30 7.64
N LYS A 85 -13.08 4.02 6.52
CA LYS A 85 -13.71 5.33 6.34
C LYS A 85 -15.24 5.27 6.42
N THR A 86 -15.84 4.14 6.00
CA THR A 86 -17.31 3.97 6.00
C THR A 86 -17.91 3.89 7.39
N TYR A 87 -17.12 3.56 8.40
CA TYR A 87 -17.55 3.47 9.81
C TYR A 87 -17.57 4.84 10.51
N HIS A 88 -17.07 5.90 9.86
CA HIS A 88 -17.20 7.23 10.42
C HIS A 88 -18.67 7.69 10.34
N PRO A 89 -19.33 8.07 11.45
CA PRO A 89 -20.79 8.30 11.49
C PRO A 89 -21.30 9.34 10.48
N HIS A 90 -20.50 10.37 10.21
CA HIS A 90 -20.85 11.44 9.27
C HIS A 90 -20.39 11.18 7.83
N TYR A 91 -19.77 10.02 7.54
CA TYR A 91 -19.15 9.76 6.25
C TYR A 91 -20.14 9.79 5.10
N THR A 92 -21.23 9.01 5.19
CA THR A 92 -22.26 8.93 4.14
C THR A 92 -22.98 10.26 3.93
N THR A 93 -23.16 11.05 4.99
CA THR A 93 -23.74 12.39 4.88
C THR A 93 -22.79 13.36 4.20
N CYS A 94 -21.52 13.39 4.63
CA CYS A 94 -20.49 14.21 4.01
C CYS A 94 -20.30 13.84 2.54
N LEU A 95 -20.30 12.54 2.22
CA LEU A 95 -20.15 12.05 0.86
C LEU A 95 -21.27 12.52 -0.07
N ARG A 96 -22.51 12.64 0.44
CA ARG A 96 -23.65 13.16 -0.34
C ARG A 96 -23.61 14.68 -0.51
N GLN A 97 -23.17 15.41 0.51
CA GLN A 97 -23.20 16.88 0.52
C GLN A 97 -21.95 17.52 -0.08
N ALA A 98 -20.79 16.93 0.15
CA ALA A 98 -19.46 17.42 -0.23
C ALA A 98 -18.49 16.23 -0.44
N PRO A 99 -18.64 15.47 -1.56
CA PRO A 99 -17.84 14.28 -1.83
C PRO A 99 -16.32 14.46 -1.70
N GLU A 100 -15.82 15.65 -2.04
CA GLU A 100 -14.42 16.05 -1.98
C GLU A 100 -13.90 16.16 -0.54
N LYS A 101 -14.78 16.41 0.43
CA LYS A 101 -14.43 16.52 1.87
C LYS A 101 -14.55 15.19 2.61
N ALA A 102 -15.32 14.24 2.09
CA ALA A 102 -15.59 12.97 2.79
C ALA A 102 -14.33 12.17 3.10
N SER A 103 -13.35 12.15 2.20
CA SER A 103 -12.08 11.50 2.50
C SER A 103 -11.30 12.25 3.58
N ILE A 104 -11.30 13.58 3.56
CA ILE A 104 -10.58 14.40 4.54
C ILE A 104 -11.18 14.18 5.93
N LEU A 105 -12.51 14.14 6.03
CA LEU A 105 -13.27 13.85 7.25
C LEU A 105 -12.80 12.56 7.93
N ALA A 106 -12.88 11.43 7.22
CA ALA A 106 -12.69 10.12 7.86
C ALA A 106 -11.25 9.60 7.85
N SER A 107 -10.30 10.30 7.20
CA SER A 107 -8.93 9.76 7.04
C SER A 107 -8.16 9.60 8.33
N LEU A 108 -8.39 10.43 9.35
CA LEU A 108 -7.72 10.28 10.64
C LEU A 108 -8.24 9.02 11.35
N ASP A 109 -9.55 8.91 11.53
CA ASP A 109 -10.16 7.79 12.27
C ASP A 109 -9.93 6.46 11.56
N ALA A 110 -9.99 6.43 10.23
CA ALA A 110 -9.68 5.24 9.44
C ALA A 110 -8.26 4.69 9.67
N ARG A 111 -7.27 5.57 9.83
CA ARG A 111 -5.88 5.16 10.14
C ARG A 111 -5.76 4.64 11.56
N ILE A 112 -6.46 5.27 12.51
CA ILE A 112 -6.50 4.81 13.90
C ILE A 112 -7.17 3.44 14.00
N TRP A 113 -8.29 3.23 13.29
CA TRP A 113 -8.94 1.93 13.24
C TRP A 113 -8.12 0.85 12.54
N LEU A 114 -7.34 1.20 11.51
CA LEU A 114 -6.37 0.27 10.94
C LEU A 114 -5.31 -0.15 11.96
N GLU A 115 -4.76 0.81 12.73
CA GLU A 115 -3.80 0.53 13.81
C GLU A 115 -4.43 -0.40 14.87
N MET A 116 -5.66 -0.10 15.30
CA MET A 116 -6.41 -0.94 16.25
C MET A 116 -6.69 -2.34 15.68
N ALA A 117 -7.03 -2.46 14.39
CA ALA A 117 -7.25 -3.75 13.73
C ALA A 117 -5.98 -4.59 13.68
N CYS A 118 -4.83 -3.96 13.42
CA CYS A 118 -3.53 -4.64 13.45
C CYS A 118 -3.18 -5.12 14.87
N ALA A 119 -3.40 -4.29 15.90
CA ALA A 119 -3.21 -4.70 17.29
C ALA A 119 -4.14 -5.87 17.68
N TYR A 120 -5.41 -5.81 17.29
CA TYR A 120 -6.37 -6.90 17.51
C TYR A 120 -5.95 -8.18 16.78
N ALA A 121 -5.41 -8.09 15.56
CA ALA A 121 -4.88 -9.25 14.85
C ALA A 121 -3.69 -9.87 15.59
N VAL A 122 -2.79 -9.05 16.14
CA VAL A 122 -1.67 -9.51 16.98
C VAL A 122 -2.17 -10.26 18.21
N GLU A 123 -3.12 -9.68 18.96
CA GLU A 123 -3.72 -10.33 20.13
C GLU A 123 -4.32 -11.69 19.78
N ASN A 124 -4.86 -11.82 18.56
CA ASN A 124 -5.50 -13.04 18.06
C ASN A 124 -4.59 -13.92 17.20
N CYS A 125 -3.29 -13.62 17.06
CA CYS A 125 -2.33 -14.37 16.26
C CYS A 125 -2.85 -14.70 14.84
N LEU A 126 -3.48 -13.74 14.18
CA LEU A 126 -3.96 -13.88 12.80
C LEU A 126 -2.83 -13.60 11.81
N ASP A 127 -2.75 -14.38 10.74
CA ASP A 127 -2.01 -13.96 9.55
C ASP A 127 -2.70 -12.76 8.89
N VAL A 128 -1.92 -11.79 8.42
CA VAL A 128 -2.46 -10.55 7.86
C VAL A 128 -1.80 -10.15 6.56
N LEU A 129 -2.59 -9.47 5.72
CA LEU A 129 -2.10 -8.70 4.58
C LEU A 129 -2.58 -7.26 4.75
N VAL A 130 -1.65 -6.31 4.77
CA VAL A 130 -1.96 -4.90 5.01
C VAL A 130 -1.47 -4.05 3.85
N GLU A 131 -2.36 -3.26 3.24
CA GLU A 131 -1.98 -2.30 2.22
C GLU A 131 -1.78 -0.89 2.81
N SER A 132 -0.67 -0.25 2.48
CA SER A 132 -0.40 1.14 2.84
C SER A 132 0.08 1.96 1.65
N ALA A 133 -0.43 3.19 1.54
CA ALA A 133 0.01 4.15 0.54
C ALA A 133 1.23 4.98 0.99
N CYS A 134 1.70 4.79 2.24
CA CYS A 134 2.79 5.54 2.86
C CYS A 134 2.65 7.07 2.80
N ARG A 135 1.41 7.60 2.77
CA ARG A 135 1.16 9.05 2.83
C ARG A 135 1.68 9.67 4.12
N HIS A 136 1.56 8.92 5.21
CA HIS A 136 2.08 9.26 6.53
C HIS A 136 3.06 8.13 6.91
N PRO A 137 4.37 8.29 6.64
CA PRO A 137 5.33 7.19 6.81
C PRO A 137 5.37 6.67 8.25
N ASP A 138 5.18 7.55 9.25
CA ASP A 138 5.13 7.16 10.67
C ASP A 138 4.04 6.12 10.97
N ASP A 139 2.91 6.17 10.26
CA ASP A 139 1.86 5.15 10.44
C ASP A 139 2.36 3.78 9.98
N PHE A 140 3.05 3.71 8.83
CA PHE A 140 3.64 2.46 8.37
C PHE A 140 4.69 1.93 9.36
N CYS A 141 5.58 2.81 9.85
CA CYS A 141 6.59 2.43 10.84
C CYS A 141 5.95 1.84 12.10
N LYS A 142 4.83 2.42 12.57
CA LYS A 142 4.05 1.87 13.70
C LYS A 142 3.45 0.51 13.38
N LEU A 143 2.84 0.33 12.20
CA LEU A 143 2.27 -0.96 11.80
C LEU A 143 3.34 -2.06 11.76
N ALA A 144 4.50 -1.79 11.17
CA ALA A 144 5.61 -2.75 11.15
C ALA A 144 6.05 -3.13 12.58
N ARG A 145 6.18 -2.13 13.48
CA ARG A 145 6.54 -2.35 14.89
C ARG A 145 5.47 -3.12 15.67
N ILE A 146 4.18 -2.90 15.40
CA ILE A 146 3.08 -3.64 16.04
C ILE A 146 3.25 -5.14 15.79
N PHE A 147 3.47 -5.53 14.53
CA PHE A 147 3.65 -6.94 14.18
C PHE A 147 4.98 -7.49 14.69
N HIS A 148 6.07 -6.73 14.54
CA HIS A 148 7.38 -7.14 15.04
C HIS A 148 7.36 -7.44 16.55
N HIS A 149 6.86 -6.52 17.37
CA HIS A 149 6.72 -6.74 18.81
C HIS A 149 5.69 -7.82 19.16
N GLY A 150 4.74 -8.06 18.27
CA GLY A 150 3.80 -9.19 18.33
C GLY A 150 4.41 -10.56 18.01
N GLY A 151 5.71 -10.63 17.68
CA GLY A 151 6.41 -11.88 17.37
C GLY A 151 6.14 -12.42 15.96
N TYR A 152 5.63 -11.58 15.05
CA TYR A 152 5.31 -11.98 13.68
C TYR A 152 6.56 -12.16 12.83
N ASP A 153 6.46 -12.97 11.76
CA ASP A 153 7.33 -12.86 10.60
C ASP A 153 6.84 -11.71 9.71
N VAL A 154 7.55 -10.58 9.72
CA VAL A 154 7.12 -9.35 9.05
C VAL A 154 7.74 -9.25 7.66
N ARG A 155 6.93 -9.44 6.61
CA ARG A 155 7.36 -9.39 5.22
C ARG A 155 6.84 -8.14 4.53
N VAL A 156 7.71 -7.39 3.88
CA VAL A 156 7.35 -6.11 3.26
C VAL A 156 7.60 -6.14 1.76
N ALA A 157 6.56 -5.87 0.99
CA ALA A 157 6.63 -5.71 -0.46
C ALA A 157 6.48 -4.24 -0.83
N ILE A 158 7.58 -3.64 -1.31
CA ILE A 158 7.62 -2.27 -1.80
C ILE A 158 7.31 -2.28 -3.29
N LEU A 159 6.15 -1.75 -3.67
CA LEU A 159 5.78 -1.59 -5.07
C LEU A 159 6.37 -0.28 -5.62
N ALA A 160 7.43 -0.42 -6.41
CA ALA A 160 8.11 0.70 -7.05
C ALA A 160 7.54 0.97 -8.44
N ALA A 161 7.28 2.25 -8.72
CA ALA A 161 6.88 2.73 -10.03
C ALA A 161 7.42 4.14 -10.25
N PRO A 162 7.84 4.48 -11.49
CA PRO A 162 8.11 5.86 -11.89
C PRO A 162 6.92 6.79 -11.60
N GLU A 163 7.22 8.04 -11.23
CA GLU A 163 6.21 9.04 -10.86
C GLU A 163 5.15 9.21 -11.96
N ALA A 164 5.59 9.34 -13.21
CA ALA A 164 4.70 9.47 -14.36
C ALA A 164 3.70 8.32 -14.46
N LEU A 165 4.17 7.08 -14.31
CA LEU A 165 3.34 5.89 -14.42
C LEU A 165 2.36 5.78 -13.24
N SER A 166 2.74 6.15 -12.01
CA SER A 166 1.82 6.17 -10.87
C SER A 166 0.77 7.27 -10.98
N ARG A 167 1.12 8.46 -11.48
CA ARG A 167 0.16 9.53 -11.78
C ARG A 167 -0.80 9.12 -12.89
N LEU A 168 -0.31 8.56 -14.00
CA LEU A 168 -1.16 8.07 -15.09
C LEU A 168 -2.12 6.97 -14.61
N GLY A 169 -1.64 6.05 -13.76
CA GLY A 169 -2.48 4.99 -13.18
C GLY A 169 -3.66 5.52 -12.36
N ILE A 170 -3.52 6.66 -11.69
CA ILE A 170 -4.64 7.33 -10.99
C ILE A 170 -5.70 7.80 -11.98
N LEU A 171 -5.28 8.44 -13.08
CA LEU A 171 -6.17 8.96 -14.10
C LEU A 171 -6.91 7.82 -14.82
N VAL A 172 -6.17 6.81 -15.27
CA VAL A 172 -6.71 5.60 -15.92
C VAL A 172 -7.76 4.96 -15.04
N ARG A 173 -7.44 4.73 -13.76
CA ARG A 173 -8.35 4.13 -12.79
C ARG A 173 -9.64 4.94 -12.62
N TYR A 174 -9.55 6.27 -12.58
CA TYR A 174 -10.70 7.15 -12.40
C TYR A 174 -11.56 7.28 -13.67
N TYR A 175 -10.95 7.69 -14.77
CA TYR A 175 -11.67 8.04 -16.00
C TYR A 175 -12.16 6.82 -16.78
N ARG A 176 -11.51 5.66 -16.65
CA ARG A 176 -12.00 4.41 -17.26
C ARG A 176 -12.97 3.64 -16.36
N ASN A 177 -13.27 4.14 -15.16
CA ASN A 177 -14.16 3.50 -14.19
C ASN A 177 -13.85 2.01 -13.97
N LEU A 178 -12.57 1.69 -13.76
CA LEU A 178 -12.15 0.30 -13.60
C LEU A 178 -12.82 -0.36 -12.38
N PRO A 179 -13.18 -1.65 -12.42
CA PRO A 179 -13.82 -2.33 -11.28
C PRO A 179 -12.99 -2.24 -9.99
N GLU A 180 -11.67 -2.39 -10.10
CA GLU A 180 -10.72 -2.23 -8.98
C GLU A 180 -10.66 -0.81 -8.41
N ALA A 181 -11.26 0.16 -9.09
CA ALA A 181 -11.33 1.53 -8.64
C ALA A 181 -12.36 1.75 -7.53
N GLN A 182 -13.28 0.79 -7.35
CA GLN A 182 -14.34 0.82 -6.34
C GLN A 182 -13.95 -0.06 -5.15
N SER A 183 -13.51 0.57 -4.06
CA SER A 183 -13.26 -0.15 -2.80
C SER A 183 -14.57 -0.39 -2.06
N ARG A 184 -15.06 -1.63 -2.03
CA ARG A 184 -16.16 -2.10 -1.15
C ARG A 184 -17.38 -1.16 -1.09
N GLY A 185 -17.88 -0.72 -2.25
CA GLY A 185 -19.07 0.15 -2.33
C GLY A 185 -18.80 1.65 -2.12
N LEU A 186 -17.54 2.06 -1.95
CA LEU A 186 -17.16 3.47 -1.98
C LEU A 186 -17.25 4.02 -3.40
N PRO A 187 -17.72 5.27 -3.59
CA PRO A 187 -17.72 5.89 -4.90
C PRO A 187 -16.29 6.13 -5.37
N LEU A 188 -16.13 5.95 -6.68
CA LEU A 188 -14.89 6.25 -7.38
C LEU A 188 -14.52 7.72 -7.20
N ARG A 189 -13.31 7.98 -6.73
CA ARG A 189 -12.77 9.32 -6.48
C ARG A 189 -11.43 9.50 -7.16
N LEU A 190 -11.27 10.66 -7.79
CA LEU A 190 -9.98 11.07 -8.32
C LEU A 190 -9.06 11.41 -7.15
N THR A 191 -7.90 10.76 -7.11
CA THR A 191 -6.91 11.02 -6.06
C THR A 191 -6.24 12.36 -6.35
N PRO A 192 -6.25 13.34 -5.42
CA PRO A 192 -5.57 14.61 -5.65
C PRO A 192 -4.06 14.43 -5.84
N LYS A 193 -3.44 15.23 -6.72
CA LYS A 193 -1.98 15.23 -6.95
C LYS A 193 -1.18 15.29 -5.64
N LYS A 194 -1.53 16.21 -4.73
CA LYS A 194 -0.87 16.30 -3.42
C LYS A 194 -0.88 14.98 -2.63
N VAL A 195 -1.97 14.20 -2.69
CA VAL A 195 -2.05 12.90 -2.00
C VAL A 195 -1.08 11.90 -2.64
N HIS A 196 -0.94 11.94 -3.96
CA HIS A 196 0.08 11.16 -4.66
C HIS A 196 1.49 11.59 -4.24
N ASP A 197 1.79 12.89 -4.27
CA ASP A 197 3.14 13.41 -3.99
C ASP A 197 3.55 13.12 -2.53
N ASP A 198 2.63 13.31 -1.58
CA ASP A 198 2.83 12.95 -0.16
C ASP A 198 3.15 11.45 -0.03
N SER A 199 2.40 10.58 -0.71
CA SER A 199 2.63 9.13 -0.75
C SER A 199 3.92 8.72 -1.46
N TYR A 200 4.30 9.44 -2.51
CA TYR A 200 5.52 9.18 -3.27
C TYR A 200 6.75 9.52 -2.44
N SER A 201 6.76 10.67 -1.77
CA SER A 201 7.83 11.03 -0.82
C SER A 201 7.84 10.07 0.39
N GLY A 202 6.68 9.82 1.00
CA GLY A 202 6.60 8.97 2.18
C GLY A 202 6.97 7.50 1.94
N LEU A 203 6.82 6.96 0.73
CA LEU A 203 7.32 5.63 0.40
C LEU A 203 8.86 5.56 0.48
N ALA A 204 9.58 6.61 0.10
CA ALA A 204 11.04 6.66 0.26
C ALA A 204 11.42 6.66 1.75
N SER A 205 10.70 7.43 2.58
CA SER A 205 10.90 7.39 4.03
C SER A 205 10.61 6.01 4.62
N ALA A 206 9.59 5.30 4.13
CA ALA A 206 9.29 3.94 4.53
C ALA A 206 10.39 2.94 4.11
N ALA A 207 10.93 3.06 2.89
CA ALA A 207 12.05 2.24 2.44
C ALA A 207 13.32 2.48 3.26
N LYS A 208 13.63 3.75 3.55
CA LYS A 208 14.73 4.13 4.44
C LYS A 208 14.58 3.50 5.83
N PHE A 209 13.38 3.59 6.40
CA PHE A 209 13.06 2.96 7.68
C PHE A 209 13.32 1.45 7.66
N LEU A 210 13.00 0.75 6.57
CA LEU A 210 13.23 -0.70 6.46
C LEU A 210 14.71 -1.07 6.36
N ASP A 211 15.54 -0.20 5.79
CA ASP A 211 16.99 -0.40 5.75
C ASP A 211 17.64 -0.19 7.14
N GLU A 212 17.08 0.69 7.97
CA GLU A 212 17.64 1.12 9.26
C GLU A 212 17.05 0.41 10.50
N ASP A 213 15.78 0.01 10.47
CA ASP A 213 15.04 -0.55 11.61
C ASP A 213 14.97 -2.09 11.53
N GLU A 214 14.77 -2.73 12.68
CA GLU A 214 14.72 -4.19 12.80
C GLU A 214 13.31 -4.77 12.60
N SER A 215 12.29 -3.94 12.35
CA SER A 215 10.88 -4.38 12.35
C SER A 215 10.46 -5.26 11.17
N ALA A 216 11.28 -5.42 10.14
CA ALA A 216 10.99 -6.28 8.99
C ALA A 216 11.95 -7.46 8.90
N ASP A 217 11.44 -8.64 8.56
CA ASP A 217 12.18 -9.90 8.38
C ASP A 217 12.61 -10.15 6.93
N SER A 218 11.79 -9.71 5.98
CA SER A 218 12.03 -9.83 4.55
C SER A 218 11.51 -8.59 3.84
N VAL A 219 12.29 -8.06 2.92
CA VAL A 219 11.94 -6.88 2.12
C VAL A 219 12.19 -7.19 0.65
N ILE A 220 11.19 -6.95 -0.18
CA ILE A 220 11.30 -7.01 -1.63
C ILE A 220 10.92 -5.67 -2.24
N VAL A 221 11.59 -5.29 -3.34
CA VAL A 221 11.14 -4.21 -4.23
C VAL A 221 10.62 -4.83 -5.52
N VAL A 222 9.36 -4.57 -5.83
CA VAL A 222 8.61 -5.20 -6.92
C VAL A 222 8.15 -4.14 -7.90
N ARG A 223 8.19 -4.46 -9.20
CA ARG A 223 7.58 -3.69 -10.28
C ARG A 223 6.13 -4.11 -10.51
N ARG A 224 5.38 -3.32 -11.29
CA ARG A 224 3.98 -3.61 -11.64
C ARG A 224 3.75 -4.93 -12.39
N ASN A 225 4.76 -5.41 -13.12
CA ASN A 225 4.72 -6.68 -13.84
C ASN A 225 5.21 -7.85 -12.97
N ASN A 226 5.22 -7.70 -11.65
CA ASN A 226 5.68 -8.70 -10.68
C ASN A 226 7.14 -9.13 -10.89
N MET A 227 7.99 -8.22 -11.39
CA MET A 227 9.43 -8.42 -11.42
C MET A 227 10.08 -7.79 -10.18
N LEU A 228 11.03 -8.49 -9.58
CA LEU A 228 11.82 -8.06 -8.44
C LEU A 228 13.04 -7.28 -8.91
N SER A 229 13.29 -6.14 -8.30
CA SER A 229 14.55 -5.40 -8.44
C SER A 229 15.45 -5.48 -7.21
N TYR A 230 14.90 -6.00 -6.10
CA TYR A 230 15.61 -6.20 -4.85
C TYR A 230 14.90 -7.25 -4.00
N VAL A 231 15.70 -8.05 -3.30
CA VAL A 231 15.27 -8.97 -2.25
C VAL A 231 16.34 -9.00 -1.18
N ASN A 232 15.92 -8.92 0.08
CA ASN A 232 16.77 -9.19 1.23
C ASN A 232 15.93 -9.77 2.35
N GLU A 233 16.57 -10.60 3.16
CA GLU A 233 15.96 -11.27 4.30
C GLU A 233 16.96 -11.33 5.44
N ARG A 234 16.46 -11.40 6.67
CA ARG A 234 17.35 -11.58 7.83
C ARG A 234 17.79 -13.04 7.93
N ALA A 235 19.07 -13.23 8.23
CA ALA A 235 19.72 -14.54 8.31
C ALA A 235 19.09 -15.42 9.39
N ASP A 236 18.90 -14.85 10.59
CA ASP A 236 18.27 -15.55 11.71
C ASP A 236 17.62 -14.57 12.70
N VAL A 237 16.78 -15.13 13.58
CA VAL A 237 15.99 -14.37 14.56
C VAL A 237 16.86 -13.75 15.66
N LYS A 238 18.02 -14.31 15.99
CA LYS A 238 18.89 -13.85 17.08
C LYS A 238 19.81 -12.71 16.65
N SER A 239 20.49 -12.87 15.51
CA SER A 239 21.41 -11.83 15.02
C SER A 239 20.66 -10.66 14.40
N ARG A 240 19.45 -10.92 13.86
CA ARG A 240 18.69 -9.99 13.01
C ARG A 240 19.54 -9.38 11.89
N ALA A 241 20.68 -9.99 11.54
CA ALA A 241 21.53 -9.47 10.49
C ALA A 241 20.87 -9.71 9.13
N TRP A 242 20.91 -8.71 8.25
CA TRP A 242 20.55 -8.90 6.85
C TRP A 242 21.52 -9.88 6.18
N ARG A 243 21.03 -10.69 5.23
CA ARG A 243 21.88 -11.59 4.44
C ARG A 243 22.79 -10.85 3.46
N ALA A 244 22.36 -9.67 3.01
CA ALA A 244 23.14 -8.72 2.22
C ALA A 244 23.02 -7.32 2.83
N ASP A 245 23.88 -6.38 2.45
CA ASP A 245 23.75 -4.99 2.90
C ASP A 245 22.35 -4.44 2.55
N PRO A 246 21.69 -3.72 3.47
CA PRO A 246 20.38 -3.14 3.21
C PRO A 246 20.45 -2.13 2.07
N GLY A 247 19.49 -2.19 1.15
CA GLY A 247 19.47 -1.38 -0.07
C GLY A 247 18.07 -1.17 -0.66
N ALA A 248 17.02 -1.31 0.13
CA ALA A 248 15.64 -1.18 -0.33
C ALA A 248 15.35 0.25 -0.81
N LEU A 249 15.84 1.29 -0.12
CA LEU A 249 15.71 2.69 -0.56
C LEU A 249 16.39 2.90 -1.90
N LYS A 250 17.64 2.44 -2.03
CA LYS A 250 18.42 2.58 -3.26
C LYS A 250 17.73 1.90 -4.44
N ALA A 251 17.23 0.68 -4.25
CA ALA A 251 16.47 -0.04 -5.26
C ALA A 251 15.18 0.69 -5.66
N LEU A 252 14.44 1.24 -4.70
CA LEU A 252 13.26 2.06 -4.96
C LEU A 252 13.60 3.32 -5.79
N GLU A 253 14.65 4.05 -5.42
CA GLU A 253 15.08 5.26 -6.13
C GLU A 253 15.52 4.97 -7.55
N TRP A 254 16.23 3.86 -7.78
CA TRP A 254 16.58 3.39 -9.11
C TRP A 254 15.36 3.05 -9.97
N GLU A 255 14.40 2.31 -9.40
CA GLU A 255 13.15 1.97 -10.10
C GLU A 255 12.30 3.19 -10.47
N ARG A 256 12.49 4.32 -9.79
CA ARG A 256 11.77 5.57 -10.09
C ARG A 256 12.32 6.33 -11.29
N ILE A 257 13.62 6.16 -11.59
CA ILE A 257 14.30 6.95 -12.63
C ILE A 257 14.73 6.15 -13.87
N ARG A 258 14.67 4.82 -13.80
CA ARG A 258 15.05 3.93 -14.91
C ARG A 258 14.28 4.21 -16.21
N GLY A 259 14.84 3.74 -17.33
CA GLY A 259 14.09 3.66 -18.58
C GLY A 259 12.83 2.79 -18.45
N LEU A 260 11.79 3.19 -19.18
CA LEU A 260 10.58 2.38 -19.33
C LEU A 260 10.88 1.18 -20.23
N SER A 261 10.25 0.05 -19.95
CA SER A 261 10.25 -1.05 -20.92
C SER A 261 9.42 -0.66 -22.15
N PRO A 262 9.65 -1.29 -23.32
CA PRO A 262 8.82 -1.05 -24.51
C PRO A 262 7.31 -1.27 -24.25
N GLU A 263 6.98 -2.23 -23.40
CA GLU A 263 5.59 -2.52 -23.01
C GLU A 263 5.00 -1.40 -22.13
N GLU A 264 5.78 -0.89 -21.17
CA GLU A 264 5.36 0.23 -20.32
C GLU A 264 5.16 1.51 -21.14
N GLU A 265 6.08 1.81 -22.06
CA GLU A 265 5.98 2.96 -22.96
C GLU A 265 4.77 2.86 -23.87
N GLN A 266 4.55 1.70 -24.51
CA GLN A 266 3.40 1.47 -25.38
C GLN A 266 2.07 1.60 -24.61
N THR A 267 2.01 1.03 -23.41
CA THR A 267 0.81 1.10 -22.57
C THR A 267 0.53 2.53 -22.12
N ALA A 268 1.55 3.23 -21.62
CA ALA A 268 1.42 4.61 -21.17
C ALA A 268 0.97 5.54 -22.32
N ARG A 269 1.55 5.39 -23.51
CA ARG A 269 1.14 6.15 -24.68
C ARG A 269 -0.31 5.89 -25.06
N ARG A 270 -0.75 4.62 -25.08
CA ARG A 270 -2.15 4.26 -25.35
C ARG A 270 -3.09 4.90 -24.33
N ASP A 271 -2.77 4.81 -23.05
CA ASP A 271 -3.59 5.38 -21.97
C ASP A 271 -3.67 6.91 -22.09
N ILE A 272 -2.56 7.59 -22.39
CA ILE A 272 -2.54 9.05 -22.64
C ILE A 272 -3.44 9.40 -23.84
N GLU A 273 -3.28 8.70 -24.97
CA GLU A 273 -4.08 8.92 -26.18
C GLU A 273 -5.58 8.67 -25.94
N GLU A 274 -5.94 7.65 -25.16
CA GLU A 274 -7.33 7.35 -24.79
C GLU A 274 -7.92 8.41 -23.87
N LEU A 275 -7.18 8.85 -22.85
CA LEU A 275 -7.63 9.88 -21.91
C LEU A 275 -7.74 11.26 -22.56
N ALA A 276 -6.82 11.61 -23.47
CA ALA A 276 -6.85 12.87 -24.21
C ALA A 276 -8.13 13.03 -25.06
N LYS A 277 -8.68 11.93 -25.59
CA LYS A 277 -9.94 11.92 -26.36
C LYS A 277 -11.16 12.36 -25.56
N LEU A 278 -11.09 12.38 -24.22
CA LEU A 278 -12.19 12.85 -23.37
C LEU A 278 -12.39 14.38 -23.46
N GLY A 279 -11.40 15.14 -23.95
CA GLY A 279 -11.53 16.58 -24.18
C GLY A 279 -11.71 17.42 -22.91
N ILE A 280 -11.32 16.90 -21.74
CA ILE A 280 -11.42 17.60 -20.46
C ILE A 280 -10.15 18.45 -20.27
N GLU A 281 -10.29 19.77 -20.24
CA GLU A 281 -9.16 20.73 -20.16
C GLU A 281 -8.16 20.41 -19.04
N LYS A 282 -8.66 20.29 -17.80
CA LYS A 282 -7.82 19.97 -16.64
C LYS A 282 -7.09 18.63 -16.77
N LEU A 283 -7.74 17.63 -17.38
CA LEU A 283 -7.12 16.34 -17.65
C LEU A 283 -5.99 16.50 -18.68
N GLY A 284 -6.20 17.31 -19.73
CA GLY A 284 -5.18 17.63 -20.72
C GLY A 284 -3.92 18.24 -20.11
N ASP A 285 -4.07 19.14 -19.14
CA ASP A 285 -2.91 19.71 -18.42
C ASP A 285 -2.18 18.67 -17.57
N GLU A 286 -2.92 17.80 -16.85
CA GLU A 286 -2.32 16.70 -16.08
C GLU A 286 -1.60 15.68 -16.97
N LEU A 287 -2.11 15.41 -18.18
CA LEU A 287 -1.46 14.52 -19.15
C LEU A 287 -0.15 15.11 -19.68
N LYS A 288 -0.10 16.40 -19.98
CA LYS A 288 1.14 17.09 -20.39
C LYS A 288 2.21 17.01 -19.31
N GLU A 289 1.84 17.25 -18.05
CA GLU A 289 2.78 17.10 -16.92
C GLU A 289 3.32 15.65 -16.81
N ILE A 290 2.48 14.65 -17.09
CA ILE A 290 2.90 13.24 -17.09
C ILE A 290 3.90 12.97 -18.22
N GLU A 291 3.65 13.47 -19.43
CA GLU A 291 4.58 13.34 -20.56
C GLU A 291 5.94 14.00 -20.26
N GLU A 292 5.94 15.18 -19.63
CA GLU A 292 7.16 15.85 -19.16
C GLU A 292 7.94 15.01 -18.13
N LEU A 293 7.25 14.34 -17.21
CA LEU A 293 7.85 13.41 -16.25
C LEU A 293 8.39 12.13 -16.90
N MET A 294 7.83 11.69 -18.03
CA MET A 294 8.32 10.53 -18.77
C MET A 294 9.58 10.86 -19.59
N ALA A 295 9.68 12.08 -20.13
CA ALA A 295 10.75 12.49 -21.04
C ALA A 295 12.20 12.28 -20.53
N PRO A 296 12.54 12.40 -19.22
CA PRO A 296 13.88 12.15 -18.72
C PRO A 296 14.17 10.70 -18.33
N LEU A 297 13.16 9.80 -18.28
CA LEU A 297 13.35 8.41 -17.87
C LEU A 297 14.34 7.69 -18.81
N GLY A 298 15.28 6.93 -18.25
CA GLY A 298 16.30 6.18 -19.02
C GLY A 298 17.46 7.02 -19.58
N LYS A 299 17.41 8.36 -19.49
CA LYS A 299 18.53 9.23 -19.92
C LYS A 299 19.71 9.25 -18.93
N ARG A 300 19.57 8.58 -17.79
CA ARG A 300 20.57 8.50 -16.71
C ARG A 300 21.12 7.09 -16.51
N ASP A 301 20.89 6.18 -17.47
CA ASP A 301 21.32 4.78 -17.38
C ASP A 301 22.85 4.70 -17.62
N GLY A 302 23.62 5.07 -16.58
CA GLY A 302 25.08 5.01 -16.54
C GLY A 302 25.65 4.00 -15.53
N GLU A 303 24.79 3.37 -14.73
CA GLU A 303 25.15 2.30 -13.78
C GLU A 303 24.20 1.12 -13.95
N GLY A 304 24.76 -0.10 -13.99
CA GLY A 304 24.02 -1.31 -14.32
C GLY A 304 22.82 -1.53 -13.40
N LEU A 305 21.61 -1.47 -13.98
CA LEU A 305 20.38 -1.84 -13.28
C LEU A 305 20.52 -3.28 -12.76
N PRO A 306 20.05 -3.58 -11.53
CA PRO A 306 20.04 -4.94 -11.04
C PRO A 306 19.26 -5.83 -11.99
N ALA A 307 19.72 -7.07 -12.15
CA ALA A 307 18.98 -8.09 -12.89
C ALA A 307 17.60 -8.27 -12.25
N LEU A 308 16.59 -8.46 -13.09
CA LEU A 308 15.22 -8.63 -12.62
C LEU A 308 14.88 -10.11 -12.55
N ASP A 309 14.37 -10.52 -11.40
CA ASP A 309 13.85 -11.88 -11.20
C ASP A 309 12.32 -11.84 -11.15
N PRO A 310 11.62 -12.84 -11.72
CA PRO A 310 10.18 -12.96 -11.49
C PRO A 310 9.87 -13.12 -10.00
N LEU A 311 8.82 -12.44 -9.52
CA LEU A 311 8.32 -12.63 -8.16
C LEU A 311 7.77 -14.06 -8.01
N HIS A 312 8.50 -14.88 -7.27
CA HIS A 312 8.00 -16.16 -6.77
C HIS A 312 7.20 -15.92 -5.49
N ALA A 313 5.92 -15.57 -5.61
CA ALA A 313 5.07 -15.20 -4.47
C ALA A 313 5.04 -16.28 -3.37
N ALA A 314 4.97 -17.57 -3.72
CA ALA A 314 5.03 -18.67 -2.76
C ALA A 314 6.38 -18.70 -2.00
N GLY A 315 7.49 -18.40 -2.67
CA GLY A 315 8.80 -18.27 -2.02
C GLY A 315 8.84 -17.08 -1.05
N PHE A 316 8.27 -15.94 -1.46
CA PHE A 316 8.15 -14.77 -0.59
C PHE A 316 7.19 -14.98 0.59
N ILE A 317 6.29 -15.95 0.55
CA ILE A 317 5.40 -16.29 1.68
C ILE A 317 5.93 -17.48 2.50
N SER A 318 6.99 -18.16 2.05
CA SER A 318 7.51 -19.34 2.74
C SER A 318 8.38 -19.00 3.95
N LEU A 319 8.06 -19.60 5.10
CA LEU A 319 8.89 -19.53 6.31
C LEU A 319 10.19 -20.37 6.21
N ASP A 320 10.26 -21.31 5.28
CA ASP A 320 11.34 -22.32 5.22
C ASP A 320 12.66 -21.77 4.67
N ALA A 321 12.68 -20.55 4.12
CA ALA A 321 13.92 -19.89 3.68
C ALA A 321 14.91 -19.56 4.83
N LYS A 322 14.43 -19.61 6.08
CA LYS A 322 15.19 -19.26 7.31
C LYS A 322 15.88 -20.44 8.02
N ARG A 323 15.93 -21.63 7.41
CA ARG A 323 16.64 -22.80 7.97
C ARG A 323 18.05 -22.98 7.41
#